data_AF-A0A925Q8S6-F1
#
_entry.id   AF-A0A925Q8S6-F1
#
_cell.length_a   1.000
_cell.length_b   1.000
_cell.length_c   1.000
_cell.angle_alpha   90.00
_cell.angle_beta   90.00
_cell.angle_gamma   90.00
#
_symmetry.space_group_name_H-M   'P 1'
#
loop_
_entity.id
_entity.type
_entity.pdbx_description
1 polymer ?
#
loop_
_entity_poly.entity_id
_entity_poly.type
_entity_poly.pdbx_seq_one_letter_code
_entity_poly.pdbx_strand_id
1 'polypeptide(L)'
;ARKVYFASAAPPVKFPNVYGIDMPAASELVASSRTNDEVATLIGADWLIYQDLSDLIQACVHDHSSIKEFDTSCFSGQYVTGDVTPEYLARLQAERSDSAKASRREAAASLKIVKS
;
A
#
# COMPACT_ATOMS: atom_id res chain seq x y z
N ALA A 1 -5.06 -29.80 5.16
CA ALA A 1 -4.07 -29.06 4.37
C ALA A 1 -2.81 -28.84 5.21
N ARG A 2 -1.63 -28.77 4.58
CA ARG A 2 -0.35 -28.43 5.22
C ARG A 2 -0.31 -26.90 5.35
N LYS A 3 0.00 -26.36 6.53
CA LYS A 3 -0.09 -24.92 6.87
C LYS A 3 0.49 -23.99 5.79
N VAL A 4 -0.16 -22.86 5.52
CA VAL A 4 0.19 -21.83 4.53
C VAL A 4 0.77 -20.61 5.23
N TYR A 5 2.00 -20.26 4.85
CA TYR A 5 2.78 -19.18 5.45
C TYR A 5 3.01 -18.08 4.41
N PHE A 6 2.79 -16.81 4.78
CA PHE A 6 3.05 -15.66 3.92
C PHE A 6 4.13 -14.76 4.54
N ALA A 7 5.16 -14.43 3.76
CA ALA A 7 6.21 -13.51 4.17
C ALA A 7 6.31 -12.38 3.14
N SER A 8 6.10 -11.15 3.60
CA SER A 8 6.27 -9.95 2.80
C SER A 8 7.70 -9.41 2.95
N ALA A 9 8.40 -9.26 1.82
CA ALA A 9 9.71 -8.62 1.75
C ALA A 9 9.66 -7.09 1.83
N ALA A 10 8.54 -6.53 2.28
CA ALA A 10 8.35 -5.12 2.54
C ALA A 10 7.52 -4.95 3.82
N PRO A 11 7.66 -3.81 4.52
CA PRO A 11 6.76 -3.44 5.60
C PRO A 11 5.31 -3.29 5.11
N PRO A 12 4.31 -3.34 6.01
CA PRO A 12 2.93 -3.14 5.63
C PRO A 12 2.73 -1.74 5.03
N VAL A 13 2.18 -1.69 3.82
CA VAL A 13 1.81 -0.42 3.16
C VAL A 13 0.52 0.09 3.79
N LYS A 14 0.62 1.23 4.48
CA LYS A 14 -0.50 1.81 5.25
C LYS A 14 -0.97 3.15 4.70
N PHE A 15 -0.11 3.85 3.97
CA PHE A 15 -0.35 5.20 3.50
C PHE A 15 -0.19 5.30 1.97
N PRO A 16 -0.94 6.20 1.30
CA PRO A 16 -0.82 6.37 -0.14
C PRO A 16 0.48 7.09 -0.50
N ASN A 17 1.14 6.68 -1.59
CA ASN A 17 2.24 7.46 -2.16
C ASN A 17 1.73 8.67 -2.96
N VAL A 18 2.41 9.80 -2.81
CA VAL A 18 2.08 11.09 -3.45
C VAL A 18 3.20 11.62 -4.35
N TYR A 19 4.28 10.85 -4.51
CA TYR A 19 5.50 11.23 -5.25
C TYR A 19 5.63 10.52 -6.59
N GLY A 20 4.50 10.12 -7.19
CA GLY A 20 4.43 9.59 -8.56
C GLY A 20 4.35 8.07 -8.67
N ILE A 21 4.42 7.32 -7.56
CA ILE A 21 4.08 5.89 -7.57
C ILE A 21 2.56 5.75 -7.46
N ASP A 22 1.95 5.09 -8.44
CA ASP A 22 0.52 4.84 -8.44
C ASP A 22 0.15 3.81 -7.35
N MET A 23 -0.75 4.20 -6.45
CA MET A 23 -1.23 3.38 -5.34
C MET A 23 -2.74 3.52 -5.21
N PRO A 24 -3.46 2.45 -4.86
CA PRO A 24 -4.90 2.52 -4.65
C PRO A 24 -5.23 3.44 -3.46
N ALA A 25 -6.51 3.76 -3.31
CA ALA A 25 -6.98 4.58 -2.19
C ALA A 25 -6.58 3.93 -0.85
N ALA A 26 -6.29 4.72 0.18
CA ALA A 26 -5.87 4.18 1.48
C ALA A 26 -6.88 3.16 2.06
N SER A 27 -8.17 3.37 1.83
CA SER A 27 -9.25 2.44 2.20
C SER A 27 -9.23 1.09 1.45
N GLU A 28 -8.58 1.02 0.30
CA GLU A 28 -8.42 -0.20 -0.49
C GLU A 28 -7.12 -0.96 -0.12
N LEU A 29 -6.22 -0.32 0.62
CA LEU A 29 -5.03 -0.98 1.17
C LEU A 29 -5.45 -1.91 2.32
N VAL A 30 -5.13 -3.20 2.19
CA VAL A 30 -5.52 -4.21 3.17
C VAL A 30 -4.95 -3.91 4.56
N ALA A 31 -3.72 -3.40 4.63
CA ALA A 31 -2.99 -3.17 5.87
C ALA A 31 -3.18 -1.76 6.47
N SER A 32 -3.92 -0.84 5.84
CA SER A 32 -4.06 0.55 6.32
C SER A 32 -4.84 0.68 7.62
N SER A 33 -5.83 -0.18 7.83
CA SER A 33 -6.71 -0.18 9.02
C SER A 33 -6.74 -1.52 9.75
N ARG A 34 -5.79 -2.41 9.48
CA ARG A 34 -5.74 -3.77 10.03
C ARG A 34 -4.40 -4.08 10.68
N THR A 35 -4.46 -4.85 11.75
CA THR A 35 -3.31 -5.53 12.34
C THR A 35 -2.81 -6.66 11.43
N ASN A 36 -1.57 -7.10 11.61
CA ASN A 36 -1.01 -8.19 10.81
C ASN A 36 -1.85 -9.48 10.91
N ASP A 37 -2.41 -9.77 12.09
CA ASP A 37 -3.25 -10.96 12.32
C ASP A 37 -4.58 -10.87 11.56
N GLU A 38 -5.19 -9.68 11.52
CA GLU A 38 -6.39 -9.43 10.73
C GLU A 38 -6.11 -9.54 9.23
N VAL A 39 -4.93 -9.07 8.78
CA VAL A 39 -4.52 -9.25 7.39
C VAL A 39 -4.28 -10.73 7.07
N ALA A 40 -3.58 -11.47 7.94
CA ALA A 40 -3.36 -12.92 7.79
C ALA A 40 -4.68 -13.68 7.64
N THR A 41 -5.63 -13.36 8.51
CA THR A 41 -6.98 -13.94 8.48
C THR A 41 -7.71 -13.58 7.18
N LEU A 42 -7.64 -12.32 6.75
CA LEU A 42 -8.31 -11.85 5.54
C LEU A 42 -7.79 -12.53 4.27
N ILE A 43 -6.48 -12.77 4.18
CA ILE A 43 -5.86 -13.43 3.03
C ILE A 43 -5.87 -14.96 3.14
N GLY A 44 -6.32 -15.51 4.27
CA GLY A 44 -6.38 -16.96 4.52
C GLY A 44 -5.02 -17.61 4.78
N ALA A 45 -4.06 -16.87 5.35
CA ALA A 45 -2.76 -17.40 5.76
C ALA A 45 -2.80 -17.88 7.22
N ASP A 46 -2.16 -19.02 7.50
CA ASP A 46 -1.98 -19.53 8.88
C ASP A 46 -0.99 -18.65 9.67
N TRP A 47 -0.09 -17.95 8.97
CA TRP A 47 0.83 -16.99 9.56
C TRP A 47 1.29 -15.97 8.50
N LEU A 48 1.44 -14.72 8.92
CA LEU A 48 1.89 -13.61 8.10
C LEU A 48 3.05 -12.90 8.81
N ILE A 49 4.15 -12.69 8.09
CA ILE A 49 5.30 -11.91 8.54
C ILE A 49 5.53 -10.76 7.57
N TYR A 50 5.78 -9.57 8.10
CA TYR A 50 6.25 -8.42 7.34
C TYR A 50 7.71 -8.12 7.72
N GLN A 51 8.48 -7.61 6.76
CA GLN A 51 9.80 -7.06 7.05
C GLN A 51 9.67 -5.79 7.89
N ASP A 52 10.60 -5.60 8.83
CA ASP A 52 10.69 -4.35 9.59
C ASP A 52 11.20 -3.20 8.72
N LEU A 53 10.65 -2.00 8.95
CA LEU A 53 11.04 -0.81 8.17
C LEU A 53 12.53 -0.47 8.35
N SER A 54 13.07 -0.62 9.57
CA SER A 54 14.48 -0.43 9.84
C SER A 54 15.38 -1.37 9.05
N ASP A 55 14.94 -2.63 8.90
CA ASP A 55 15.70 -3.66 8.20
C ASP A 55 15.65 -3.44 6.69
N LEU A 56 14.51 -2.98 6.17
CA LEU A 56 14.40 -2.55 4.77
C LEU A 56 15.34 -1.37 4.48
N ILE A 57 15.36 -0.35 5.35
CA ILE A 57 16.26 0.80 5.19
C ILE A 57 17.71 0.32 5.19
N GLN A 58 18.12 -0.48 6.17
CA GLN A 58 19.48 -1.00 6.26
C GLN A 58 19.86 -1.85 5.05
N ALA A 59 18.94 -2.67 4.53
CA ALA A 59 19.18 -3.47 3.34
C ALA A 59 19.39 -2.62 2.07
N CYS A 60 18.82 -1.42 2.01
CA CYS A 60 18.98 -0.48 0.90
C CYS A 60 20.22 0.42 1.04
N VAL A 61 20.79 0.55 2.24
CA VAL A 61 22.01 1.34 2.47
C VAL A 61 23.22 0.50 2.05
N HIS A 62 24.01 1.02 1.11
CA HIS A 62 25.32 0.48 0.77
C HIS A 62 26.43 1.18 1.58
N ASP A 63 27.51 0.46 1.91
CA ASP A 63 28.62 0.91 2.77
C ASP A 63 29.32 2.22 2.33
N HIS A 64 29.09 2.67 1.10
CA HIS A 64 29.65 3.92 0.54
C HIS A 64 28.58 4.88 -0.01
N SER A 65 27.32 4.68 0.39
CA SER A 65 26.22 5.54 -0.04
C SER A 65 26.24 6.88 0.68
N SER A 66 26.06 7.98 -0.07
CA SER A 66 25.79 9.30 0.49
C SER A 66 24.33 9.48 0.90
N ILE A 67 23.47 8.50 0.63
CA ILE A 67 22.04 8.52 0.96
C ILE A 67 21.88 8.27 2.46
N LYS A 68 21.29 9.23 3.17
CA LYS A 68 21.07 9.17 4.62
C LYS A 68 19.64 8.77 4.98
N GLU A 69 18.69 9.04 4.10
CA GLU A 69 17.26 8.87 4.32
C GLU A 69 16.58 8.46 3.01
N PHE A 70 15.48 7.72 3.14
CA PHE A 70 14.65 7.29 2.03
C PHE A 70 13.23 7.82 2.20
N ASP A 71 12.49 7.97 1.10
CA ASP A 71 11.05 8.17 1.20
C ASP A 71 10.40 6.87 1.69
N THR A 72 10.00 6.87 2.96
CA THR A 72 9.27 5.75 3.57
C THR A 72 7.80 6.09 3.82
N SER A 73 7.29 7.16 3.19
CA SER A 73 5.96 7.71 3.44
C SER A 73 4.84 6.68 3.40
N CYS A 74 4.87 5.75 2.44
CA CYS A 74 3.86 4.69 2.32
C CYS A 74 3.83 3.68 3.49
N PHE A 75 4.92 3.59 4.26
CA PHE A 75 5.06 2.72 5.43
C PHE A 75 4.93 3.48 6.76
N SER A 76 5.61 4.63 6.88
CA SER A 76 5.71 5.41 8.12
C SER A 76 4.67 6.53 8.23
N GLY A 77 4.08 6.95 7.12
CA GLY A 77 3.19 8.11 7.06
C GLY A 77 3.92 9.46 7.17
N GLN A 78 5.25 9.45 7.16
CA GLN A 78 6.08 10.65 7.21
C GLN A 78 6.44 11.07 5.78
N TYR A 79 5.95 12.24 5.38
CA TYR A 79 6.16 12.80 4.05
C TYR A 79 7.22 13.90 4.10
N VAL A 80 8.30 13.72 3.33
CA VAL A 80 9.51 14.57 3.41
C VAL A 80 9.27 16.02 2.99
N THR A 81 8.27 16.28 2.15
CA THR A 81 8.01 17.63 1.60
C THR A 81 7.33 18.58 2.59
N GLY A 82 6.77 18.08 3.70
CA GLY A 82 6.18 18.88 4.77
C GLY A 82 4.86 19.59 4.43
N ASP A 83 4.41 19.52 3.19
CA ASP A 83 3.16 20.09 2.67
C ASP A 83 2.03 19.04 2.53
N VAL A 84 2.33 17.77 2.81
CA VAL A 84 1.37 16.67 2.76
C VAL A 84 0.57 16.65 4.07
N THR A 85 -0.62 17.24 4.02
CA THR A 85 -1.53 17.27 5.17
C THR A 85 -2.56 16.14 5.12
N PRO A 86 -3.19 15.78 6.27
CA PRO A 86 -4.30 14.84 6.28
C PRO A 86 -5.44 15.24 5.34
N GLU A 87 -5.73 16.53 5.21
CA GLU A 87 -6.78 17.05 4.31
C GLU A 87 -6.40 16.84 2.84
N TYR A 88 -5.13 17.05 2.48
CA TYR A 88 -4.61 16.76 1.15
C TYR A 88 -4.74 15.25 0.83
N LEU A 89 -4.37 14.39 1.77
CA LEU A 89 -4.47 12.93 1.60
C LEU A 89 -5.94 12.48 1.48
N ALA A 90 -6.84 13.06 2.26
CA ALA A 90 -8.28 12.76 2.18
C ALA A 90 -8.86 13.15 0.82
N ARG A 91 -8.48 14.33 0.30
CA ARG A 91 -8.88 14.76 -1.05
C ARG A 91 -8.36 13.80 -2.12
N LEU A 92 -7.08 13.45 -2.06
CA LEU A 92 -6.46 12.50 -3.01
C LEU A 92 -7.14 11.12 -2.95
N GLN A 93 -7.50 10.66 -1.75
CA GLN A 93 -8.21 9.41 -1.55
C GLN A 93 -9.60 9.42 -2.19
N ALA A 94 -10.34 10.53 -2.07
CA ALA A 94 -11.65 10.69 -2.69
C ALA A 94 -11.53 10.65 -4.23
N GLU A 95 -10.59 11.43 -4.79
CA GLU A 95 -10.32 11.48 -6.24
C GLU A 95 -9.96 10.08 -6.79
N ARG A 96 -9.06 9.35 -6.11
CA ARG A 96 -8.67 7.99 -6.51
C ARG A 96 -9.82 6.99 -6.38
N SER A 97 -10.61 7.07 -5.31
CA SER A 97 -11.76 6.18 -5.10
C SER A 97 -12.81 6.33 -6.19
N ASP A 98 -13.08 7.56 -6.62
CA ASP A 98 -14.06 7.84 -7.67
C ASP A 98 -13.54 7.41 -9.04
N SER A 99 -12.26 7.64 -9.34
CA SER A 99 -11.62 7.13 -10.56
C SER A 99 -11.62 5.60 -10.61
N ALA A 100 -11.32 4.93 -9.49
CA ALA A 100 -11.36 3.47 -9.39
C ALA A 100 -12.79 2.91 -9.52
N LYS A 101 -13.81 3.62 -9.04
CA LYS A 101 -15.23 3.25 -9.25
C LYS A 101 -15.65 3.44 -10.72
N ALA A 102 -15.25 4.53 -11.35
CA ALA A 102 -15.56 4.82 -12.75
C ALA A 102 -14.97 3.76 -13.69
N SER A 103 -13.68 3.46 -13.54
CA SER A 103 -12.98 2.42 -14.32
C SER A 103 -13.59 1.02 -14.10
N ARG A 104 -13.94 0.65 -12.86
CA ARG A 104 -14.66 -0.63 -12.59
C ARG A 104 -16.04 -0.67 -13.26
N ARG A 105 -16.77 0.45 -13.28
CA ARG A 105 -18.08 0.53 -13.94
C ARG A 105 -17.96 0.40 -15.45
N GLU A 106 -16.96 1.03 -16.05
CA GLU A 106 -16.65 0.88 -17.48
C GLU A 106 -16.25 -0.56 -17.82
N ALA A 107 -15.31 -1.15 -17.08
CA ALA A 107 -14.89 -2.53 -17.28
C ALA A 107 -16.06 -3.52 -17.16
N ALA A 108 -16.95 -3.33 -16.17
CA ALA A 108 -18.15 -4.15 -16.02
C ALA A 108 -19.17 -3.96 -17.15
N ALA A 109 -19.27 -2.74 -17.71
CA ALA A 109 -20.12 -2.48 -18.88
C ALA A 109 -19.56 -3.14 -20.14
N SER A 110 -18.24 -3.04 -20.38
CA SER A 110 -17.57 -3.70 -21.50
C SER A 110 -17.69 -5.22 -21.43
N LEU A 111 -17.58 -5.82 -20.23
CA LEU A 111 -17.72 -7.27 -20.07
C LEU A 111 -19.13 -7.79 -20.38
N LYS A 112 -20.17 -6.95 -20.19
CA LYS A 112 -21.56 -7.29 -20.55
C LYS A 112 -21.80 -7.24 -22.06
N ILE A 113 -21.11 -6.35 -22.78
CA ILE A 113 -21.25 -6.19 -24.24
C ILE A 113 -20.60 -7.35 -25.00
N VAL A 114 -19.54 -7.97 -24.47
CA VAL A 114 -18.83 -9.09 -25.12
C VAL A 114 -19.50 -10.45 -24.88
N LYS A 115 -20.44 -10.53 -23.92
CA LYS A 115 -21.19 -11.77 -23.60
C LYS A 115 -22.55 -11.89 -24.31
N SER A 116 -22.88 -10.97 -25.23
CA SER A 116 -24.06 -11.04 -26.12
C SER A 116 -23.63 -11.34 -27.54
#